data_AF-A0A5C7VVM0-F1
#
_entry.id   AF-A0A5C7VVM0-F1
#
_cell.length_a   1.000
_cell.length_b   1.000
_cell.length_c   1.000
_cell.angle_alpha   90.00
_cell.angle_beta   90.00
_cell.angle_gamma   90.00
#
_symmetry.space_group_name_H-M   'P 1'
#
loop_
_entity.id
_entity.type
_entity.pdbx_description
1 polymer ?
#
loop_
_entity_poly.entity_id
_entity_poly.type
_entity_poly.pdbx_seq_one_letter_code
_entity_poly.pdbx_strand_id
1 'polypeptide(L)'
;MNRSLLLGLALLSASAQADCAYRALAIEPETPALYVGAGERVRVEFDNYKLDGEVDSFPEPPLRIRQGDAVCQVDGGIWLRNAVLLDAGEQRLLVQSFSGSGGELTFYDTSSCAQLARVELPEASWALQGEQLVIGRNCSAAALAHCAEREVHTLNQQCLPQ
;
A
#
# COMPACT_ATOMS: atom_id res chain seq x y z
N MET A 1 61.95 -15.65 11.97
CA MET A 1 60.87 -16.66 11.77
C MET A 1 59.53 -15.96 11.86
N ASN A 2 58.80 -15.99 10.75
CA ASN A 2 57.52 -15.33 10.48
C ASN A 2 56.40 -15.75 11.43
N ARG A 3 55.59 -14.78 11.89
CA ARG A 3 54.16 -15.01 12.19
C ARG A 3 53.37 -13.76 11.79
N SER A 4 52.92 -13.72 10.54
CA SER A 4 51.88 -12.81 10.09
C SER A 4 50.55 -13.22 10.72
N LEU A 5 49.98 -12.39 11.57
CA LEU A 5 48.61 -12.50 12.06
C LEU A 5 47.70 -11.72 11.11
N LEU A 6 46.97 -12.43 10.25
CA LEU A 6 45.86 -11.89 9.47
C LEU A 6 44.64 -11.80 10.39
N LEU A 7 44.31 -10.60 10.88
CA LEU A 7 42.98 -10.31 11.42
C LEU A 7 42.02 -10.18 10.23
N GLY A 8 41.24 -11.22 9.98
CA GLY A 8 40.05 -11.12 9.13
C GLY A 8 38.94 -10.40 9.90
N LEU A 9 38.68 -9.13 9.59
CA LEU A 9 37.44 -8.48 10.00
C LEU A 9 36.28 -9.09 9.20
N ALA A 10 35.51 -9.97 9.84
CA ALA A 10 34.19 -10.31 9.37
C ALA A 10 33.29 -9.08 9.52
N LEU A 11 32.99 -8.41 8.41
CA LEU A 11 31.93 -7.42 8.32
C LEU A 11 30.61 -8.14 8.55
N LEU A 12 30.13 -8.11 9.79
CA LEU A 12 28.73 -8.39 10.12
C LEU A 12 27.90 -7.27 9.49
N SER A 13 27.51 -7.46 8.23
CA SER A 13 26.40 -6.72 7.63
C SER A 13 25.16 -7.09 8.43
N ALA A 14 24.88 -6.33 9.48
CA ALA A 14 23.55 -6.31 10.07
C ALA A 14 22.64 -5.76 8.98
N SER A 15 21.99 -6.65 8.24
CA SER A 15 20.87 -6.32 7.40
C SER A 15 19.86 -5.66 8.33
N ALA A 16 19.72 -4.33 8.26
CA ALA A 16 18.56 -3.68 8.80
C ALA A 16 17.38 -4.28 8.03
N GLN A 17 16.71 -5.24 8.64
CA GLN A 17 15.48 -5.79 8.11
C GLN A 17 14.56 -4.59 7.93
N ALA A 18 14.17 -4.32 6.69
CA ALA A 18 13.26 -3.20 6.43
C ALA A 18 11.98 -3.53 7.18
N ASP A 19 11.66 -2.76 8.22
CA ASP A 19 10.39 -2.90 8.93
C ASP A 19 9.30 -2.49 7.96
N CYS A 20 8.69 -3.48 7.31
CA CYS A 20 7.66 -3.29 6.29
C CYS A 20 6.30 -2.98 6.91
N ALA A 21 6.30 -2.04 7.85
CA ALA A 21 5.12 -1.51 8.47
C ALA A 21 4.43 -0.55 7.50
N TYR A 22 3.18 -0.87 7.16
CA TYR A 22 2.28 0.05 6.48
C TYR A 22 1.41 0.78 7.48
N ARG A 23 1.23 2.08 7.26
CA ARG A 23 0.33 2.94 8.02
C ARG A 23 -0.83 3.38 7.13
N ALA A 24 -2.03 3.41 7.69
CA ALA A 24 -3.17 4.03 7.03
C ALA A 24 -2.90 5.52 6.79
N LEU A 25 -3.16 5.97 5.57
CA LEU A 25 -3.10 7.35 5.19
C LEU A 25 -4.52 7.92 5.22
N ALA A 26 -4.78 8.86 6.14
CA ALA A 26 -6.09 9.50 6.22
C ALA A 26 -6.30 10.37 4.96
N ILE A 27 -7.26 9.98 4.12
CA ILE A 27 -7.65 10.72 2.93
C ILE A 27 -8.79 11.67 3.30
N GLU A 28 -8.51 12.97 3.35
CA GLU A 28 -9.44 13.99 3.82
C GLU A 28 -9.69 15.05 2.75
N PRO A 29 -10.87 15.69 2.73
CA PRO A 29 -11.14 16.77 1.80
C PRO A 29 -10.25 17.98 2.12
N GLU A 30 -9.43 18.37 1.15
CA GLU A 30 -8.74 19.67 1.19
C GLU A 30 -9.64 20.76 0.56
N THR A 31 -10.39 20.38 -0.47
CA THR A 31 -11.46 21.20 -1.06
C THR A 31 -12.66 20.29 -1.40
N PRO A 32 -13.82 20.84 -1.76
CA PRO A 32 -14.94 20.02 -2.23
C PRO A 32 -14.61 19.13 -3.44
N ALA A 33 -13.64 19.53 -4.26
CA ALA A 33 -13.23 18.82 -5.47
C ALA A 33 -11.94 18.00 -5.31
N LEU A 34 -11.30 18.02 -4.13
CA LEU A 34 -9.97 17.43 -3.93
C LEU A 34 -9.86 16.78 -2.55
N TYR A 35 -9.51 15.49 -2.56
CA TYR A 35 -9.21 14.71 -1.37
C TYR A 35 -7.74 14.33 -1.34
N VAL A 36 -7.16 14.38 -0.15
CA VAL A 36 -5.72 14.31 0.04
C VAL A 36 -5.38 13.48 1.25
N GLY A 37 -4.39 12.60 1.09
CA GLY A 37 -3.61 12.07 2.20
C GLY A 37 -2.16 12.52 2.10
N ALA A 38 -1.56 12.92 3.22
CA ALA A 38 -0.16 13.34 3.24
C ALA A 38 0.64 12.60 4.32
N GLY A 39 1.73 11.98 3.90
CA GLY A 39 2.84 11.60 4.76
C GLY A 39 3.84 12.74 4.93
N GLU A 40 5.05 12.42 5.36
CA GLU A 40 6.14 13.39 5.53
C GLU A 40 6.72 13.85 4.17
N ARG A 41 6.75 12.95 3.18
CA ARG A 41 7.38 13.16 1.86
C ARG A 41 6.43 12.91 0.71
N VAL A 42 5.46 12.01 0.90
CA VAL A 42 4.49 11.63 -0.14
C VAL A 42 3.13 12.25 0.14
N ARG A 43 2.52 12.81 -0.91
CA ARG A 43 1.13 13.25 -0.93
C ARG A 43 0.37 12.46 -1.99
N VAL A 44 -0.80 11.94 -1.62
CA VAL A 44 -1.71 11.19 -2.50
C VAL A 44 -2.97 12.01 -2.69
N GLU A 45 -3.38 12.22 -3.94
CA GLU A 45 -4.47 13.12 -4.30
C GLU A 45 -5.50 12.38 -5.16
N PHE A 46 -6.77 12.64 -4.87
CA PHE A 46 -7.92 12.14 -5.63
C PHE A 46 -8.85 13.31 -5.97
N ASP A 47 -9.29 13.39 -7.22
CA ASP A 47 -10.36 14.31 -7.58
C ASP A 47 -11.70 13.77 -7.07
N ASN A 48 -12.53 14.66 -6.55
CA ASN A 48 -13.89 14.34 -6.16
C ASN A 48 -14.90 14.97 -7.12
N TYR A 49 -15.70 14.10 -7.74
CA TYR A 49 -16.81 14.48 -8.61
C TYR A 49 -18.18 14.30 -7.95
N LYS A 50 -18.23 13.77 -6.73
CA LYS A 50 -19.46 13.60 -5.98
C LYS A 50 -19.91 14.96 -5.42
N LEU A 51 -21.17 15.31 -5.67
CA LEU A 51 -21.75 16.60 -5.29
C LEU A 51 -22.42 16.57 -3.92
N ASP A 52 -22.80 15.39 -3.43
CA ASP A 52 -23.56 15.20 -2.19
C ASP A 52 -23.22 13.86 -1.49
N GLY A 53 -23.44 13.83 -0.18
CA GLY A 53 -23.22 12.64 0.66
C GLY A 53 -21.76 12.37 1.03
N GLU A 54 -21.54 11.28 1.74
CA GLU A 54 -20.20 10.83 2.15
C GLU A 54 -19.42 10.30 0.95
N VAL A 55 -18.14 10.66 0.86
CA VAL A 55 -17.19 10.11 -0.12
C VAL A 55 -16.47 8.95 0.54
N ASP A 56 -16.74 7.74 0.07
CA ASP A 56 -16.13 6.47 0.51
C ASP A 56 -15.14 5.90 -0.52
N SER A 57 -15.19 6.41 -1.75
CA SER A 57 -14.44 5.88 -2.88
C SER A 57 -14.27 6.93 -3.98
N PHE A 58 -13.28 6.69 -4.85
CA PHE A 58 -12.91 7.54 -5.98
C PHE A 58 -12.96 6.71 -7.27
N PRO A 59 -14.04 6.81 -8.07
CA PRO A 59 -14.18 6.05 -9.31
C PRO A 59 -13.29 6.53 -10.46
N GLU A 60 -13.06 7.85 -10.51
CA GLU A 60 -12.51 8.50 -11.69
C GLU A 60 -11.00 8.73 -11.54
N PRO A 61 -10.19 8.35 -12.55
CA PRO A 61 -8.77 8.66 -12.57
C PRO A 61 -8.48 10.16 -12.77
N PRO A 62 -7.25 10.61 -12.46
CA PRO A 62 -6.14 9.81 -11.94
C PRO A 62 -6.04 9.84 -10.40
N LEU A 63 -5.48 8.79 -9.82
CA LEU A 63 -4.79 8.88 -8.53
C LEU A 63 -3.46 9.57 -8.78
N ARG A 64 -3.14 10.64 -8.04
CA ARG A 64 -1.84 11.34 -8.15
C ARG A 64 -0.97 11.08 -6.95
N ILE A 65 0.31 10.80 -7.19
CA ILE A 65 1.33 10.68 -6.15
C ILE A 65 2.33 11.83 -6.36
N ARG A 66 2.52 12.64 -5.31
CA ARG A 66 3.39 13.81 -5.32
C ARG A 66 4.51 13.66 -4.29
N GLN A 67 5.73 13.99 -4.70
CA GLN A 67 6.93 14.07 -3.86
C GLN A 67 7.64 15.40 -4.13
N GLY A 68 7.47 16.38 -3.24
CA GLY A 68 7.87 17.76 -3.50
C GLY A 68 7.17 18.31 -4.75
N ASP A 69 7.93 18.74 -5.75
CA ASP A 69 7.40 19.23 -7.02
C ASP A 69 7.13 18.12 -8.05
N ALA A 70 7.66 16.91 -7.84
CA ALA A 70 7.46 15.78 -8.74
C ALA A 70 6.06 15.19 -8.56
N VAL A 71 5.39 14.89 -9.67
CA VAL A 71 4.07 14.25 -9.70
C VAL A 71 4.09 13.12 -10.71
N CYS A 72 3.59 11.97 -10.31
CA CYS A 72 3.20 10.91 -11.23
C CYS A 72 1.72 10.57 -11.04
N GLN A 73 1.13 9.89 -12.03
CA GLN A 73 -0.30 9.60 -12.08
C GLN A 73 -0.54 8.12 -12.35
N VAL A 74 -1.59 7.58 -11.75
CA VAL A 74 -2.07 6.22 -11.92
C VAL A 74 -3.49 6.28 -12.47
N ASP A 75 -3.68 5.68 -13.64
CA ASP A 75 -5.01 5.43 -14.19
C ASP A 75 -5.66 4.24 -13.47
N GLY A 76 -6.99 4.21 -13.44
CA GLY A 76 -7.75 3.12 -12.82
C GLY A 76 -8.91 3.64 -11.99
N GLY A 77 -9.16 2.95 -10.88
CA GLY A 77 -10.36 3.09 -10.06
C GLY A 77 -11.14 1.76 -10.03
N ILE A 78 -12.13 1.58 -9.16
CA ILE A 78 -12.62 2.52 -8.15
C ILE A 78 -11.77 2.37 -6.87
N TRP A 79 -11.08 3.42 -6.42
CA TRP A 79 -10.23 3.35 -5.22
C TRP A 79 -11.03 3.56 -3.94
N LEU A 80 -10.78 2.77 -2.90
CA LEU A 80 -11.42 2.95 -1.59
C LEU A 80 -10.68 4.00 -0.75
N ARG A 81 -11.43 4.97 -0.24
CA ARG A 81 -10.89 6.10 0.54
C ARG A 81 -10.19 5.65 1.83
N ASN A 82 -10.72 4.63 2.49
CA ASN A 82 -10.21 4.12 3.78
C ASN A 82 -9.15 3.03 3.63
N ALA A 83 -8.74 2.70 2.40
CA ALA A 83 -7.79 1.63 2.11
C ALA A 83 -6.62 2.15 1.27
N VAL A 84 -6.07 3.29 1.70
CA VAL A 84 -4.83 3.89 1.18
C VAL A 84 -3.78 3.86 2.28
N LEU A 85 -2.65 3.20 2.03
CA LEU A 85 -1.60 2.98 3.02
C LEU A 85 -0.22 3.30 2.44
N LEU A 86 0.65 3.89 3.26
CA LEU A 86 2.07 4.08 2.94
C LEU A 86 2.92 3.16 3.81
N ASP A 87 3.99 2.61 3.24
CA ASP A 87 5.03 1.98 4.05
C ASP A 87 5.75 3.04 4.91
N ALA A 88 6.45 2.59 5.95
CA ALA A 88 7.18 3.48 6.86
C ALA A 88 8.20 4.37 6.15
N GLY A 89 8.79 3.86 5.05
CA GLY A 89 9.73 4.57 4.21
C GLY A 89 9.09 5.48 3.16
N GLU A 90 7.76 5.50 3.03
CA GLU A 90 6.99 6.21 2.00
C GLU A 90 7.52 5.96 0.57
N GLN A 91 8.06 4.77 0.34
CA GLN A 91 8.54 4.28 -0.96
C GLN A 91 7.47 3.48 -1.69
N ARG A 92 6.47 2.98 -0.97
CA ARG A 92 5.41 2.10 -1.44
C ARG A 92 4.06 2.65 -1.03
N LEU A 93 3.20 2.82 -2.02
CA LEU A 93 1.78 3.10 -1.82
C LEU A 93 1.00 1.82 -2.03
N LEU A 94 0.23 1.40 -1.04
CA LEU A 94 -0.75 0.34 -1.16
C LEU A 94 -2.14 0.98 -1.28
N VAL A 95 -2.88 0.63 -2.32
CA VAL A 95 -4.28 1.02 -2.47
C VAL A 95 -5.15 -0.20 -2.72
N GLN A 96 -6.35 -0.18 -2.15
CA GLN A 96 -7.41 -1.09 -2.57
C GLN A 96 -8.26 -0.43 -3.67
N SER A 97 -8.47 -1.15 -4.76
CA SER A 97 -9.48 -0.83 -5.75
C SER A 97 -10.49 -1.96 -5.88
N PHE A 98 -11.67 -1.65 -6.43
CA PHE A 98 -12.69 -2.64 -6.75
C PHE A 98 -13.34 -2.39 -8.10
N SER A 99 -13.82 -3.49 -8.69
CA SER A 99 -14.60 -3.48 -9.92
C SER A 99 -15.58 -4.66 -9.91
N GLY A 100 -16.87 -4.36 -10.03
CA GLY A 100 -17.93 -5.37 -9.91
C GLY A 100 -17.97 -5.99 -8.52
N SER A 101 -17.88 -7.32 -8.44
CA SER A 101 -17.94 -8.07 -7.18
C SER A 101 -16.58 -8.36 -6.54
N GLY A 102 -15.49 -8.00 -7.21
CA GLY A 102 -14.13 -8.25 -6.73
C GLY A 102 -13.34 -6.96 -6.57
N GLY A 103 -12.19 -7.07 -5.92
CA GLY A 103 -11.22 -6.01 -5.84
C GLY A 103 -9.79 -6.52 -5.88
N GLU A 104 -8.87 -5.61 -5.59
CA GLU A 104 -7.45 -5.87 -5.61
C GLU A 104 -6.73 -4.95 -4.64
N LEU A 105 -5.59 -5.43 -4.17
CA LEU A 105 -4.57 -4.63 -3.52
C LEU A 105 -3.45 -4.40 -4.51
N THR A 106 -3.18 -3.13 -4.81
CA THR A 106 -2.12 -2.77 -5.74
C THR A 106 -1.06 -1.94 -5.02
N PHE A 107 0.19 -2.39 -5.17
CA PHE A 107 1.37 -1.76 -4.61
C PHE A 107 2.04 -0.94 -5.71
N TYR A 108 2.21 0.36 -5.49
CA TYR A 108 2.86 1.29 -6.40
C TYR A 108 4.17 1.81 -5.81
N ASP A 109 5.15 2.03 -6.67
CA ASP A 109 6.33 2.84 -6.35
C ASP A 109 5.93 4.32 -6.28
N THR A 110 6.20 4.98 -5.15
CA THR A 110 5.74 6.37 -4.93
C THR A 110 6.50 7.42 -5.75
N SER A 111 7.66 7.06 -6.31
CA SER A 111 8.47 7.98 -7.11
C SER A 111 8.10 7.94 -8.60
N SER A 112 7.64 6.79 -9.08
CA SER A 112 7.42 6.53 -10.51
C SER A 112 5.99 6.14 -10.87
N CYS A 113 5.14 5.87 -9.88
CA CYS A 113 3.79 5.31 -10.05
C CYS A 113 3.78 3.93 -10.72
N ALA A 114 4.93 3.26 -10.81
CA ALA A 114 5.02 1.92 -11.37
C ALA A 114 4.28 0.93 -10.46
N GLN A 115 3.41 0.11 -11.04
CA GLN A 115 2.82 -1.03 -10.34
C GLN A 115 3.91 -2.07 -10.06
N LEU A 116 4.12 -2.35 -8.77
CA LEU A 116 5.15 -3.28 -8.29
C LEU A 116 4.57 -4.66 -7.99
N ALA A 117 3.37 -4.71 -7.44
CA ALA A 117 2.66 -5.95 -7.15
C ALA A 117 1.15 -5.71 -7.18
N ARG A 118 0.40 -6.78 -7.43
CA ARG A 118 -1.06 -6.80 -7.38
C ARG A 118 -1.50 -8.11 -6.78
N VAL A 119 -2.44 -8.06 -5.84
CA VAL A 119 -3.04 -9.25 -5.22
C VAL A 119 -4.55 -9.16 -5.35
N GLU A 120 -5.15 -10.22 -5.89
CA GLU A 120 -6.60 -10.27 -6.09
C GLU A 120 -7.36 -10.48 -4.78
N LEU A 121 -8.40 -9.68 -4.59
CA LEU A 121 -9.37 -9.74 -3.51
C LEU A 121 -10.76 -10.11 -4.07
N PRO A 122 -11.01 -11.40 -4.38
CA PRO A 122 -12.34 -11.89 -4.77
C PRO A 122 -13.37 -11.63 -3.65
N GLU A 123 -12.94 -11.66 -2.38
CA GLU A 123 -13.68 -11.13 -1.26
C GLU A 123 -12.94 -9.92 -0.66
N ALA A 124 -13.66 -8.85 -0.31
CA ALA A 124 -13.07 -7.60 0.21
C ALA A 124 -12.48 -7.71 1.64
N SER A 125 -12.13 -8.90 2.11
CA SER A 125 -11.64 -9.16 3.47
C SER A 125 -10.12 -9.30 3.48
N TRP A 126 -9.41 -8.31 4.00
CA TRP A 126 -7.95 -8.39 4.17
C TRP A 126 -7.49 -7.62 5.40
N ALA A 127 -6.25 -7.88 5.84
CA ALA A 127 -5.57 -7.08 6.84
C ALA A 127 -4.05 -7.17 6.68
N LEU A 128 -3.35 -6.13 7.11
CA LEU A 128 -1.91 -6.19 7.38
C LEU A 128 -1.68 -6.41 8.87
N GLN A 129 -0.90 -7.44 9.21
CA GLN A 129 -0.54 -7.84 10.56
C GLN A 129 0.98 -7.90 10.67
N GLY A 130 1.60 -6.78 10.99
CA GLY A 130 3.05 -6.62 10.87
C GLY A 130 3.50 -6.83 9.42
N GLU A 131 4.42 -7.76 9.19
CA GLU A 131 4.95 -8.11 7.87
C GLU A 131 4.07 -9.12 7.10
N GLN A 132 2.84 -9.37 7.54
CA GLN A 132 1.94 -10.34 6.89
C GLN A 132 0.73 -9.65 6.29
N LEU A 133 0.53 -9.85 4.99
CA LEU A 133 -0.73 -9.57 4.31
C LEU A 133 -1.61 -10.82 4.40
N VAL A 134 -2.74 -10.70 5.09
CA VAL A 134 -3.71 -11.77 5.26
C VAL A 134 -4.94 -11.47 4.42
N ILE A 135 -5.30 -12.39 3.54
CA ILE A 135 -6.47 -12.30 2.66
C ILE A 135 -7.45 -13.39 3.08
N GLY A 136 -8.69 -12.99 3.34
CA GLY A 136 -9.78 -13.91 3.61
C GLY A 136 -10.28 -14.56 2.32
N ARG A 137 -10.57 -15.86 2.39
CA ARG A 137 -11.17 -16.64 1.30
C ARG A 137 -12.45 -17.32 1.81
N ASN A 138 -13.42 -17.54 0.93
CA ASN A 138 -14.68 -18.20 1.28
C ASN A 138 -15.38 -17.48 2.44
N CYS A 139 -15.55 -16.16 2.30
CA CYS A 139 -16.10 -15.31 3.35
C CYS A 139 -17.62 -15.17 3.27
N SER A 140 -18.30 -15.28 4.42
CA SER A 140 -19.74 -15.00 4.51
C SER A 140 -20.05 -13.52 4.72
N ALA A 141 -19.05 -12.70 5.06
CA ALA A 141 -19.13 -11.25 5.21
C ALA A 141 -17.73 -10.61 5.02
N ALA A 142 -17.68 -9.27 4.91
CA ALA A 142 -16.47 -8.51 4.54
C ALA A 142 -15.35 -8.43 5.61
N ALA A 143 -15.46 -9.15 6.73
CA ALA A 143 -14.42 -9.16 7.76
C ALA A 143 -13.72 -10.52 7.84
N LEU A 144 -12.40 -10.52 8.09
CA LEU A 144 -11.57 -11.73 8.19
C LEU A 144 -12.03 -12.77 9.23
N ALA A 145 -12.84 -12.36 10.21
CA ALA A 145 -13.45 -13.26 11.19
C ALA A 145 -14.55 -14.15 10.58
N HIS A 146 -15.10 -13.76 9.43
CA HIS A 146 -16.18 -14.44 8.71
C HIS A 146 -15.68 -15.25 7.50
N CYS A 147 -14.36 -15.43 7.37
CA CYS A 147 -13.74 -16.19 6.30
C CYS A 147 -13.37 -17.60 6.79
N ALA A 148 -13.75 -18.62 6.02
CA ALA A 148 -13.42 -20.00 6.33
C ALA A 148 -11.92 -20.29 6.13
N GLU A 149 -11.31 -19.59 5.18
CA GLU A 149 -9.91 -19.76 4.78
C GLU A 149 -9.16 -18.42 4.82
N ARG A 150 -7.85 -18.52 4.98
CA ARG A 150 -6.93 -17.37 4.97
C ARG A 150 -5.71 -17.70 4.14
N GLU A 151 -5.43 -16.85 3.17
CA GLU A 151 -4.18 -16.81 2.44
C GLU A 151 -3.26 -15.78 3.10
N VAL A 152 -1.98 -16.14 3.27
CA VAL A 152 -1.01 -15.29 3.96
C VAL A 152 0.20 -15.09 3.07
N HIS A 153 0.46 -13.83 2.74
CA HIS A 153 1.67 -13.39 2.05
C HIS A 153 2.60 -12.72 3.05
N THR A 154 3.87 -13.15 3.07
CA THR A 154 4.89 -12.45 3.84
C THR A 154 5.44 -11.31 2.99
N LEU A 155 5.56 -10.12 3.56
CA LEU A 155 6.19 -8.98 2.91
C LEU A 155 7.71 -9.19 2.86
N ASN A 156 8.27 -9.07 1.66
CA ASN A 156 9.70 -9.17 1.47
C ASN A 156 10.44 -7.88 1.89
N GLN A 157 11.76 -7.85 1.70
CA GLN A 157 12.60 -6.68 2.03
C GLN A 157 12.28 -5.41 1.22
N GLN A 158 11.46 -5.50 0.18
CA GLN A 158 10.97 -4.37 -0.61
C GLN A 158 9.53 -3.96 -0.23
N CYS A 159 9.01 -4.57 0.84
CA CYS A 159 7.65 -4.42 1.36
C CYS A 159 6.56 -4.87 0.38
N LEU A 160 6.86 -5.88 -0.45
CA LEU A 160 5.94 -6.46 -1.41
C LEU A 160 5.56 -7.88 -0.99
N PRO A 161 4.32 -8.33 -1.26
CA PRO A 161 3.88 -9.68 -0.94
C PRO A 161 4.66 -10.74 -1.74
N GLN A 162 4.92 -11.89 -1.10
CA GLN A 162 5.49 -13.10 -1.70
C GLN A 162 4.51 -14.28 -1.66
#